data_AF-A0A9X0QXT1-F1
#
_entry.id   AF-A0A9X0QXT1-F1
#
_cell.length_a   1.000
_cell.length_b   1.000
_cell.length_c   1.000
_cell.angle_alpha   90.00
_cell.angle_beta   90.00
_cell.angle_gamma   90.00
#
_symmetry.space_group_name_H-M   'P 1'
#
loop_
_entity.id
_entity.type
_entity.pdbx_description
1 polymer ?
#
loop_
_entity_poly.entity_id
_entity_poly.type
_entity_poly.pdbx_seq_one_letter_code
_entity_poly.pdbx_strand_id
1 'polypeptide(L)'
;MRLAGLGLALLLAACGRTVPQVPLGEDTPGHQACRTEAQRSPGVAALNAQRNTLNQWNTDRLAKEQQVVSARAYRDCLQARGLAAPGGVEPVRPR
;
A
#
# COMPACT_ATOMS: atom_id res chain seq x y z
N MET A 1 27.22 -42.62 26.40
CA MET A 1 26.85 -42.26 25.01
C MET A 1 25.50 -41.52 25.04
N ARG A 2 25.52 -40.18 25.14
CA ARG A 2 24.30 -39.34 25.16
C ARG A 2 24.49 -38.19 24.16
N LEU A 3 24.47 -38.51 22.87
CA LEU A 3 24.59 -37.52 21.78
C LEU A 3 23.41 -37.58 20.79
N ALA A 4 22.48 -38.53 20.96
CA ALA A 4 21.40 -38.77 20.00
C ALA A 4 20.22 -37.77 20.11
N GLY A 5 20.11 -36.99 21.19
CA GLY A 5 18.98 -36.07 21.41
C GLY A 5 19.12 -34.70 20.76
N LEU A 6 20.36 -34.24 20.49
CA LEU A 6 20.63 -32.89 20.01
C LEU A 6 20.32 -32.69 18.51
N GLY A 7 20.43 -33.75 17.70
CA GLY A 7 20.17 -33.67 16.26
C GLY A 7 18.69 -33.48 15.92
N LEU A 8 17.80 -34.11 16.69
CA LEU A 8 16.36 -34.00 16.45
C LEU A 8 15.82 -32.60 16.83
N ALA A 9 16.36 -31.99 17.89
CA ALA A 9 15.99 -30.64 18.30
C ALA A 9 16.41 -29.56 17.28
N LEU A 10 17.55 -29.74 16.60
CA LEU A 10 18.01 -28.82 15.55
C LEU A 10 17.14 -28.89 14.28
N LEU A 11 16.60 -30.07 13.94
CA LEU A 11 15.72 -30.23 12.78
C LEU A 11 14.33 -29.60 13.01
N LEU A 12 13.80 -29.61 14.23
CA LEU A 12 12.53 -28.93 14.54
C LEU A 12 12.63 -27.39 14.60
N ALA A 13 13.82 -26.84 14.86
CA ALA A 13 14.03 -25.38 14.87
C ALA A 13 14.01 -24.75 13.47
N ALA A 14 14.17 -25.54 12.41
CA ALA A 14 14.16 -25.05 11.02
C ALA A 14 12.75 -24.71 10.50
N CYS A 15 11.70 -25.36 11.01
CA CYS A 15 10.32 -25.11 10.57
C CYS A 15 9.62 -23.94 11.31
N GLY A 16 10.21 -23.42 12.39
CA GLY A 16 9.65 -22.31 13.17
C GLY A 16 10.16 -20.92 12.75
N ARG A 17 11.15 -20.85 11.86
CA ARG A 17 11.75 -19.60 11.43
C ARG A 17 11.03 -19.03 10.21
N THR A 18 9.77 -18.66 10.41
CA THR A 18 9.18 -17.60 9.59
C THR A 18 9.94 -16.32 9.89
N VAL A 19 11.00 -16.06 9.11
CA VAL A 19 11.57 -14.72 9.05
C VAL A 19 10.39 -13.81 8.68
N PRO A 20 9.99 -12.85 9.53
CA PRO A 20 9.06 -11.84 9.08
C PRO A 20 9.77 -11.16 7.92
N GLN A 21 9.29 -11.38 6.70
CA GLN A 21 9.64 -10.48 5.63
C GLN A 21 9.06 -9.14 6.06
N VAL A 22 9.89 -8.29 6.64
CA VAL A 22 9.60 -6.87 6.76
C VAL A 22 9.14 -6.47 5.36
N PRO A 23 7.93 -5.94 5.17
CA PRO A 23 7.47 -5.56 3.84
C PRO A 23 8.41 -4.47 3.31
N LEU A 24 9.43 -4.88 2.55
CA LEU A 24 10.27 -4.01 1.73
C LEU A 24 9.39 -3.55 0.56
N GLY A 25 8.46 -2.63 0.79
CA GLY A 25 7.41 -2.43 -0.23
C GLY A 25 6.66 -1.13 -0.23
N GLU A 26 7.07 -0.09 0.50
CA GLU A 26 6.36 1.20 0.42
C GLU A 26 7.27 2.39 0.08
N ASP A 27 8.56 2.35 0.41
CA ASP A 27 9.50 3.45 0.15
C ASP A 27 10.60 3.11 -0.87
N THR A 28 10.26 2.32 -1.87
CA THR A 28 11.13 2.16 -3.04
C THR A 28 10.96 3.35 -4.02
N PRO A 29 11.98 3.69 -4.83
CA PRO A 29 11.85 4.73 -5.84
C PRO A 29 10.69 4.48 -6.83
N GLY A 30 10.39 3.22 -7.13
CA GLY A 30 9.26 2.84 -7.98
C GLY A 30 7.90 3.22 -7.36
N HIS A 31 7.74 3.00 -6.05
CA HIS A 31 6.53 3.37 -5.33
C HIS A 31 6.40 4.89 -5.20
N GLN A 32 7.50 5.60 -4.96
CA GLN A 32 7.52 7.07 -4.94
C GLN A 32 7.10 7.65 -6.29
N ALA A 33 7.64 7.11 -7.40
CA ALA A 33 7.24 7.52 -8.74
C ALA A 33 5.74 7.30 -8.98
N CYS A 34 5.20 6.13 -8.60
CA CYS A 34 3.76 5.87 -8.73
C CYS A 34 2.91 6.76 -7.82
N ARG A 35 3.38 7.15 -6.62
CA ARG A 35 2.68 8.14 -5.78
C ARG A 35 2.61 9.50 -6.46
N THR A 36 3.73 9.97 -7.00
CA THR A 36 3.77 11.25 -7.73
C THR A 36 2.88 11.22 -8.97
N GLU A 37 2.87 10.10 -9.70
CA GLU A 37 1.99 9.90 -10.87
C GLU A 37 0.51 9.93 -10.47
N ALA A 38 0.15 9.21 -9.41
CA ALA A 38 -1.22 9.17 -8.89
C ALA A 38 -1.74 10.56 -8.47
N GLN A 39 -0.89 11.38 -7.85
CA GLN A 39 -1.22 12.76 -7.47
C GLN A 39 -1.48 13.67 -8.68
N ARG A 40 -0.88 13.36 -9.82
CA ARG A 40 -1.03 14.10 -11.09
C ARG A 40 -2.06 13.46 -12.03
N SER A 41 -2.78 12.44 -11.57
CA SER A 41 -3.76 11.73 -12.39
C SER A 41 -4.91 12.67 -12.84
N PRO A 42 -5.50 12.43 -14.03
CA PRO A 42 -6.61 13.24 -14.53
C PRO A 42 -7.80 13.30 -13.57
N GLY A 43 -8.07 12.21 -12.84
CA GLY A 43 -9.15 12.17 -11.84
C GLY A 43 -8.89 13.10 -10.65
N VAL A 44 -7.65 13.19 -10.18
CA VAL A 44 -7.28 14.15 -9.13
C VAL A 44 -7.39 15.60 -9.63
N ALA A 45 -6.96 15.86 -10.87
CA ALA A 45 -7.10 17.18 -11.48
C ALA A 45 -8.56 17.62 -11.61
N ALA A 46 -9.46 16.71 -12.00
CA ALA A 46 -10.89 16.97 -12.10
C ALA A 46 -11.55 17.27 -10.75
N LEU A 47 -11.11 16.64 -9.66
CA LEU A 47 -11.58 16.94 -8.30
C LEU A 47 -11.07 18.30 -7.82
N ASN A 48 -9.80 18.64 -8.11
CA ASN A 48 -9.23 19.93 -7.76
C ASN A 48 -9.96 21.08 -8.48
N ALA A 49 -10.38 20.89 -9.73
CA ALA A 49 -11.16 21.88 -10.48
C ALA A 49 -12.54 22.18 -9.84
N GLN A 50 -13.09 21.24 -9.06
CA GLN A 50 -14.37 21.40 -8.35
C GLN A 50 -14.22 21.99 -6.94
N ARG A 51 -12.99 22.19 -6.46
CA ARG A 51 -12.71 22.58 -5.08
C ARG A 51 -13.13 24.03 -4.83
N ASN A 52 -14.05 24.21 -3.88
CA ASN A 52 -14.46 25.51 -3.37
C ASN A 52 -13.92 25.70 -1.94
N THR A 53 -12.87 26.52 -1.81
CA THR A 53 -12.20 26.79 -0.52
C THR A 53 -13.06 27.55 0.48
N LEU A 54 -14.13 28.21 0.03
CA LEU A 54 -15.10 28.89 0.90
C LEU A 54 -16.17 27.93 1.45
N ASN A 55 -16.19 26.67 1.00
CA ASN A 55 -17.13 25.65 1.46
C ASN A 55 -16.36 24.46 2.05
N GLN A 56 -16.27 24.42 3.38
CA GLN A 56 -15.54 23.37 4.10
C GLN A 56 -16.09 21.98 3.80
N TRP A 57 -17.42 21.81 3.75
CA TRP A 57 -18.04 20.52 3.46
C TRP A 57 -17.68 20.02 2.06
N ASN A 58 -17.68 20.91 1.06
CA ASN A 58 -17.21 20.58 -0.29
C ASN A 58 -15.74 20.15 -0.28
N THR A 59 -14.91 20.87 0.46
CA THR A 59 -13.47 20.56 0.60
C THR A 59 -13.25 19.19 1.24
N ASP A 60 -13.94 18.87 2.33
CA ASP A 60 -13.82 17.59 3.04
C ASP A 60 -14.31 16.42 2.19
N ARG A 61 -15.45 16.60 1.50
CA ARG A 61 -15.98 15.59 0.56
C ARG A 61 -14.98 15.31 -0.55
N LEU A 62 -14.47 16.36 -1.21
CA LEU A 62 -13.51 16.22 -2.30
C LEU A 62 -12.17 15.65 -1.82
N ALA A 63 -11.74 15.94 -0.59
CA ALA A 63 -10.53 15.34 -0.02
C ALA A 63 -10.67 13.82 0.14
N LYS A 64 -11.82 13.33 0.61
CA LYS A 64 -12.12 11.89 0.69
C LYS A 64 -12.15 11.24 -0.69
N GLU A 65 -12.77 11.89 -1.67
CA GLU A 65 -12.80 11.40 -3.06
C GLU A 65 -11.41 11.37 -3.67
N GLN A 66 -10.58 12.38 -3.40
CA GLN A 66 -9.20 12.47 -3.86
C GLN A 66 -8.34 11.33 -3.31
N GLN A 67 -8.57 10.89 -2.07
CA GLN A 67 -7.89 9.71 -1.51
C GLN A 67 -8.24 8.43 -2.28
N VAL A 68 -9.51 8.22 -2.59
CA VAL A 68 -9.96 7.04 -3.34
C VAL A 68 -9.40 7.03 -4.77
N VAL A 69 -9.48 8.18 -5.46
CA VAL A 69 -9.00 8.30 -6.84
C VAL A 69 -7.48 8.15 -6.92
N SER A 70 -6.73 8.77 -6.00
CA SER A 70 -5.27 8.65 -5.98
C SER A 70 -4.83 7.24 -5.58
N ALA A 71 -5.49 6.56 -4.64
CA ALA A 71 -5.21 5.17 -4.31
C ALA A 71 -5.42 4.23 -5.51
N ARG A 72 -6.48 4.45 -6.29
CA ARG A 72 -6.72 3.70 -7.53
C ARG A 72 -5.61 3.94 -8.56
N ALA A 73 -5.32 5.20 -8.88
CA ALA A 73 -4.29 5.55 -9.85
C ALA A 73 -2.90 5.00 -9.45
N TYR A 74 -2.60 5.00 -8.16
CA TYR A 74 -1.38 4.40 -7.62
C TYR A 74 -1.31 2.89 -7.87
N ARG A 75 -2.39 2.14 -7.58
CA ARG A 75 -2.46 0.70 -7.86
C ARG A 75 -2.34 0.39 -9.35
N ASP A 76 -3.00 1.18 -10.19
CA ASP A 76 -2.92 1.04 -11.65
C ASP A 76 -1.47 1.24 -12.13
N CYS A 77 -0.75 2.23 -11.59
CA CYS A 77 0.67 2.46 -11.88
C CYS A 77 1.56 1.29 -11.44
N LEU A 78 1.35 0.76 -10.22
CA LEU A 78 2.12 -0.39 -9.73
C LEU A 78 1.91 -1.61 -10.63
N GLN A 79 0.65 -1.89 -10.99
CA GLN A 79 0.30 -3.00 -11.88
C GLN A 79 0.95 -2.84 -13.26
N ALA A 80 0.89 -1.65 -13.85
CA ALA A 80 1.50 -1.36 -15.15
C ALA A 80 3.02 -1.54 -15.14
N ARG A 81 3.68 -1.31 -14.00
CA ARG A 81 5.14 -1.44 -13.83
C ARG A 81 5.58 -2.79 -13.27
N GLY A 82 4.66 -3.73 -13.05
CA GLY A 82 4.96 -5.03 -12.45
C GLY A 82 5.48 -4.95 -11.01
N LEU A 83 5.16 -3.86 -10.30
CA LEU A 83 5.55 -3.66 -8.91
C LEU A 83 4.55 -4.32 -7.98
N ALA A 84 5.02 -4.84 -6.85
CA ALA A 84 4.17 -5.44 -5.84
C ALA A 84 3.23 -4.39 -5.24
N ALA A 85 1.94 -4.70 -5.15
CA ALA A 85 1.00 -3.86 -4.40
C ALA A 85 1.40 -3.86 -2.91
N PRO A 86 1.33 -2.72 -2.21
CA PRO A 86 1.55 -2.71 -0.78
C PRO A 86 0.52 -3.60 -0.08
N GLY A 87 0.97 -4.37 0.90
CA GLY A 87 0.07 -5.12 1.77
C GLY A 87 -0.73 -4.16 2.65
N GLY A 88 -2.06 -4.21 2.58
CA GLY A 88 -2.93 -3.39 3.39
C GLY A 88 -4.38 -3.88 3.34
N VAL A 89 -5.13 -3.68 4.43
CA VAL A 89 -6.56 -3.94 4.45
C VAL A 89 -7.29 -2.76 3.80
N GLU A 90 -8.11 -3.02 2.77
CA GLU A 90 -8.95 -1.99 2.16
C GLU A 90 -9.95 -1.48 3.23
N PRO A 91 -10.06 -0.15 3.48
CA PRO A 91 -10.94 0.38 4.51
C PRO A 91 -12.41 0.09 4.19
N VAL A 92 -13.14 -0.45 5.18
CA VAL A 92 -14.56 -0.79 5.05
C VAL A 92 -15.38 0.48 4.79
N ARG A 93 -16.16 0.48 3.69
CA ARG A 93 -17.11 1.56 3.38
C ARG A 93 -18.46 1.26 4.04
N PRO A 94 -18.93 2.04 5.03
CA PRO A 94 -20.30 1.90 5.52
C PRO A 94 -21.28 2.23 4.38
N ARG A 95 -22.31 1.37 4.21
CA ARG A 95 -23.39 1.54 3.23
C ARG A 95 -24.50 2.40 3.79
#